data_AF-A0A0X3XVI6-F1
#
_entry.id   AF-A0A0X3XVI6-F1
#
_cell.length_a   1.000
_cell.length_b   1.000
_cell.length_c   1.000
_cell.angle_alpha   90.00
_cell.angle_beta   90.00
_cell.angle_gamma   90.00
#
_symmetry.space_group_name_H-M   'P 1'
#
loop_
_entity.id
_entity.type
_entity.pdbx_description
1 polymer ?
#
loop_
_entity_poly.entity_id
_entity_poly.type
_entity_poly.pdbx_seq_one_letter_code
_entity_poly.pdbx_strand_id
1 'polypeptide(L)'
;MTTIFEELVAKQRAAEQAHGRVEELRGMYGPPTQVGGWSARQTETYNTALRAWRDLARDLQTAVAEYARSQGASRSGVEEEIRKAAHAQTPGPGA
;
A
#
# COMPACT_ATOMS: atom_id res chain seq x y z
N MET A 1 3.19 -3.65 -23.96
CA MET A 1 2.24 -2.61 -23.52
C MET A 1 1.59 -3.14 -22.27
N THR A 2 1.85 -2.53 -21.12
CA THR A 2 1.19 -2.87 -19.86
C THR A 2 -0.27 -2.42 -19.93
N THR A 3 -1.20 -3.25 -19.47
CA THR A 3 -2.62 -2.89 -19.41
C THR A 3 -2.91 -1.98 -18.23
N ILE A 4 -4.00 -1.20 -18.29
CA ILE A 4 -4.44 -0.35 -17.17
C ILE A 4 -4.63 -1.21 -15.90
N PHE A 5 -5.14 -2.44 -16.04
CA PHE A 5 -5.29 -3.36 -14.92
C PHE A 5 -3.94 -3.72 -14.29
N GLU A 6 -2.92 -4.07 -15.09
CA GLU A 6 -1.58 -4.35 -14.58
C GLU A 6 -0.92 -3.15 -13.90
N GLU A 7 -1.18 -1.93 -14.38
CA GLU A 7 -0.74 -0.69 -13.71
C GLU A 7 -1.39 -0.53 -12.33
N LEU A 8 -2.69 -0.82 -12.21
CA LEU A 8 -3.40 -0.81 -10.92
C LEU A 8 -2.83 -1.86 -9.95
N VAL A 9 -2.49 -3.05 -10.45
CA VAL A 9 -1.82 -4.10 -9.67
C VAL A 9 -0.44 -3.64 -9.19
N ALA A 10 0.34 -2.97 -10.05
CA ALA A 10 1.63 -2.41 -9.66
C ALA A 10 1.49 -1.32 -8.59
N LYS A 11 0.50 -0.43 -8.72
CA LYS A 11 0.17 0.60 -7.71
C LYS A 11 -0.25 -0.01 -6.37
N GLN A 12 -1.08 -1.05 -6.38
CA GLN A 12 -1.45 -1.81 -5.17
C GLN A 12 -0.21 -2.38 -4.48
N ARG A 13 0.70 -3.04 -5.23
CA ARG A 13 1.95 -3.56 -4.66
C ARG A 13 2.83 -2.47 -4.07
N ALA A 14 2.94 -1.32 -4.73
CA ALA A 14 3.71 -0.19 -4.21
C ALA A 14 3.11 0.33 -2.89
N ALA A 15 1.78 0.47 -2.82
CA ALA A 15 1.08 0.85 -1.59
C ALA A 15 1.27 -0.18 -0.47
N GLU A 16 1.18 -1.48 -0.77
CA GLU A 16 1.41 -2.56 0.21
C GLU A 16 2.85 -2.58 0.73
N GLN A 17 3.85 -2.39 -0.13
CA GLN A 17 5.26 -2.31 0.27
C GLN A 17 5.51 -1.08 1.18
N ALA A 18 4.95 0.08 0.80
CA ALA A 18 5.05 1.28 1.63
C ALA A 18 4.36 1.10 2.99
N HIS A 19 3.22 0.42 3.02
CA HIS A 19 2.54 0.06 4.27
C HIS A 19 3.39 -0.89 5.12
N GLY A 20 3.99 -1.91 4.51
CA GLY A 20 4.91 -2.82 5.19
C GLY A 20 6.07 -2.08 5.86
N ARG A 21 6.62 -1.05 5.19
CA ARG A 21 7.66 -0.21 5.78
C ARG A 21 7.18 0.58 7.01
N VAL A 22 5.94 1.07 7.00
CA VAL A 22 5.33 1.76 8.16
C VAL A 22 5.21 0.80 9.35
N GLU A 23 4.74 -0.43 9.09
CA GLU A 23 4.60 -1.48 10.09
C GLU A 23 5.96 -1.94 10.64
N GLU A 24 6.98 -2.11 9.79
CA GLU A 24 8.35 -2.40 10.22
C GLU A 24 8.91 -1.31 11.15
N LEU A 25 8.73 -0.04 10.80
CA LEU A 25 9.19 1.08 11.62
C LEU A 25 8.47 1.10 12.97
N ARG A 26 7.16 0.83 12.98
CA ARG A 26 6.38 0.73 14.21
C ARG A 26 6.81 -0.46 15.07
N GLY A 27 7.13 -1.61 14.46
CA GLY A 27 7.68 -2.77 15.15
C GLY A 27 9.07 -2.49 15.75
N MET A 28 9.93 -1.80 14.99
CA MET A 28 11.30 -1.45 15.42
C MET A 28 11.32 -0.39 16.53
N TYR A 29 10.47 0.63 16.43
CA TYR A 29 10.46 1.74 17.38
C TYR A 29 9.58 1.48 18.59
N GLY A 30 8.69 0.49 18.56
CA GLY A 30 7.71 0.25 19.61
C GLY A 30 6.61 1.33 19.65
N PRO A 31 5.72 1.29 20.65
CA PRO A 31 4.60 2.23 20.73
C PRO A 31 5.11 3.67 20.95
N PRO A 32 4.52 4.67 20.26
CA PRO A 32 4.90 6.08 20.46
C PRO A 32 4.71 6.58 21.90
N THR A 33 3.83 5.92 22.66
CA THR A 33 3.47 6.25 24.05
C THR A 33 4.37 5.59 25.10
N GLN A 34 5.43 4.89 24.70
CA GLN A 34 6.39 4.33 25.64
C GLN A 34 7.10 5.42 26.44
N VAL A 35 7.66 5.06 27.60
CA VAL A 35 8.46 5.97 28.44
C VAL A 35 9.64 6.51 27.63
N GLY A 36 9.77 7.84 27.55
CA GLY A 36 10.78 8.50 26.71
C GLY A 36 10.36 8.73 25.25
N GLY A 37 9.28 8.08 24.80
CA GLY A 37 8.70 8.27 23.46
C GLY A 37 9.66 7.95 22.32
N TRP A 38 9.29 8.37 21.12
CA TRP A 38 10.18 8.34 19.97
C TRP A 38 11.07 9.59 19.95
N SER A 39 12.32 9.41 19.52
CA SER A 39 13.18 10.54 19.17
C SER A 39 12.61 11.34 17.99
N ALA A 40 13.09 12.58 17.81
CA ALA A 40 12.72 13.42 16.68
C ALA A 40 13.01 12.73 15.33
N ARG A 41 14.17 12.07 15.20
CA ARG A 41 14.56 11.34 13.98
C ARG A 41 13.65 10.13 13.70
N GLN A 42 13.27 9.37 14.73
CA GLN A 42 12.33 8.25 14.57
C GLN A 42 10.95 8.75 14.14
N THR A 43 10.47 9.82 14.77
CA THR A 43 9.20 10.46 14.42
C THR A 43 9.19 10.95 12.98
N GLU A 44 10.24 11.64 12.54
CA GLU A 44 10.39 12.12 11.16
C GLU A 44 10.44 10.96 10.15
N THR A 45 11.22 9.93 10.45
CA THR A 45 11.36 8.74 9.59
C THR A 45 10.02 8.03 9.42
N TYR A 46 9.29 7.80 10.52
CA TYR A 46 7.97 7.21 10.48
C TYR A 46 6.96 8.08 9.73
N ASN A 47 6.92 9.38 9.99
CA ASN A 47 6.00 10.29 9.32
C ASN A 47 6.25 10.37 7.82
N THR A 48 7.51 10.28 7.38
CA THR A 48 7.87 10.23 5.96
C THR A 48 7.35 8.96 5.30
N ALA A 49 7.57 7.80 5.92
CA ALA A 49 7.05 6.53 5.43
C ALA A 49 5.50 6.53 5.39
N LEU A 50 4.87 7.06 6.44
CA LEU A 50 3.42 7.17 6.53
C LEU A 50 2.84 8.05 5.44
N ARG A 51 3.47 9.20 5.15
CA ARG A 51 3.06 10.08 4.05
C ARG A 51 3.18 9.39 2.71
N ALA A 52 4.33 8.76 2.43
CA ALA A 52 4.56 8.03 1.19
C ALA A 52 3.50 6.92 0.95
N TRP A 53 3.18 6.14 1.98
CA TRP A 53 2.09 5.16 1.90
C TRP A 53 0.74 5.79 1.61
N ARG A 54 0.38 6.87 2.31
CA ARG A 54 -0.92 7.55 2.12
C ARG A 54 -1.06 8.14 0.71
N ASP A 55 0.02 8.67 0.16
CA ASP A 55 0.02 9.24 -1.20
C ASP A 55 -0.21 8.15 -2.24
N LEU A 56 0.49 7.00 -2.13
CA LEU A 56 0.29 5.84 -3.00
C LEU A 56 -1.13 5.26 -2.86
N ALA A 57 -1.64 5.13 -1.63
CA ALA A 57 -2.98 4.62 -1.38
C ALA A 57 -4.04 5.54 -1.99
N ARG A 58 -3.86 6.87 -1.91
CA ARG A 58 -4.78 7.84 -2.50
C ARG A 58 -4.76 7.78 -4.03
N ASP A 59 -3.58 7.73 -4.63
CA ASP A 59 -3.40 7.60 -6.07
C ASP A 59 -4.09 6.34 -6.61
N LEU A 60 -3.87 5.20 -5.95
CA LEU A 60 -4.53 3.96 -6.30
C LEU A 60 -6.06 4.05 -6.18
N GLN A 61 -6.58 4.59 -5.08
CA GLN A 61 -8.03 4.74 -4.89
C GLN A 61 -8.68 5.58 -5.99
N THR A 62 -8.02 6.65 -6.44
CA THR A 62 -8.48 7.47 -7.58
C THR A 62 -8.47 6.65 -8.87
N ALA A 63 -7.35 6.00 -9.19
CA ALA A 63 -7.19 5.24 -10.43
C ALA A 63 -8.18 4.06 -10.53
N VAL A 64 -8.43 3.38 -9.40
CA VAL A 64 -9.43 2.31 -9.32
C VAL A 64 -10.85 2.83 -9.54
N ALA A 65 -11.20 3.98 -8.96
CA ALA A 65 -12.51 4.56 -9.14
C ALA A 65 -12.77 4.93 -10.61
N GLU A 66 -11.76 5.50 -11.28
CA GLU A 66 -11.79 5.81 -12.71
C GLU A 66 -11.91 4.55 -13.57
N TYR A 67 -11.09 3.53 -13.29
CA TYR A 67 -11.15 2.27 -14.00
C TYR A 67 -12.49 1.57 -13.83
N ALA A 68 -13.01 1.44 -12.60
CA ALA A 68 -14.32 0.83 -12.35
C ALA A 68 -15.44 1.55 -13.11
N ARG A 69 -15.42 2.90 -13.13
CA ARG A 69 -16.36 3.71 -13.90
C ARG A 69 -16.26 3.42 -15.40
N SER A 70 -15.03 3.34 -15.94
CA SER A 70 -14.81 3.05 -17.37
C SER A 70 -15.29 1.66 -17.78
N GLN A 71 -15.25 0.69 -16.87
CA GLN A 71 -15.66 -0.69 -17.10
C GLN A 71 -17.13 -0.96 -16.76
N GLY A 72 -17.86 0.02 -16.19
CA GLY A 72 -19.20 -0.19 -15.67
C GLY A 72 -19.26 -1.18 -14.49
N ALA A 73 -18.13 -1.38 -13.81
CA ALA A 73 -17.98 -2.32 -12.71
C ALA A 73 -18.15 -1.63 -11.34
N SER A 74 -18.41 -2.43 -10.30
CA SER A 74 -18.36 -1.91 -8.93
C SER A 74 -16.92 -1.66 -8.51
N ARG A 75 -16.70 -0.53 -7.81
CA ARG A 75 -15.38 -0.18 -7.26
C ARG A 75 -14.82 -1.30 -6.37
N SER A 76 -15.64 -1.81 -5.45
CA SER A 76 -15.25 -2.89 -4.53
C SER A 76 -14.86 -4.18 -5.25
N GLY A 77 -15.56 -4.54 -6.34
CA GLY A 77 -15.21 -5.71 -7.15
C GLY A 77 -13.85 -5.55 -7.81
N VAL A 78 -13.56 -4.37 -8.36
CA VAL A 78 -12.25 -4.05 -8.95
C VAL A 78 -11.14 -4.08 -7.90
N GLU A 79 -11.35 -3.47 -6.72
CA GLU A 79 -10.38 -3.48 -5.60
C GLU A 79 -10.01 -4.91 -5.19
N GLU A 80 -11.00 -5.80 -5.09
CA GLU A 80 -10.80 -7.20 -4.76
C GLU A 80 -9.96 -7.95 -5.80
N GLU A 81 -10.24 -7.75 -7.09
CA GLU A 81 -9.49 -8.40 -8.17
C GLU A 81 -8.04 -7.90 -8.24
N ILE A 82 -7.83 -6.59 -8.04
CA ILE A 82 -6.49 -6.01 -7.97
C ILE A 82 -5.72 -6.58 -6.78
N ARG A 83 -6.34 -6.65 -5.61
CA ARG A 83 -5.72 -7.21 -4.39
C ARG A 83 -5.32 -8.67 -4.59
N LYS A 84 -6.21 -9.50 -5.15
CA LYS A 84 -5.88 -10.90 -5.48
C LYS A 84 -4.72 -10.98 -6.46
N ALA A 85 -4.73 -10.19 -7.53
CA ALA A 85 -3.67 -10.18 -8.53
C ALA A 85 -2.33 -9.64 -7.97
N ALA A 86 -2.37 -8.71 -7.03
CA ALA A 86 -1.19 -8.22 -6.33
C ALA A 86 -0.50 -9.34 -5.55
N HIS A 87 -1.27 -10.19 -4.86
CA HIS A 87 -0.77 -11.32 -4.08
C HIS A 87 -0.47 -12.59 -4.90
N ALA A 88 -1.17 -12.82 -6.00
CA ALA A 88 -1.04 -14.05 -6.81
C ALA A 88 0.34 -14.23 -7.48
N GLN A 89 1.14 -13.16 -7.60
CA GLN A 89 2.50 -13.23 -8.15
C GLN A 89 3.60 -13.26 -7.08
N THR A 90 3.25 -13.43 -5.80
CA THR A 90 4.22 -13.86 -4.79
C THR A 90 4.21 -15.40 -4.79
N PRO A 91 5.14 -16.09 -5.47
CA PRO A 91 5.34 -17.50 -5.19
C PRO A 91 5.76 -17.59 -3.72
N GLY A 92 4.87 -18.10 -2.87
CA GLY A 92 5.27 -18.51 -1.53
C GLY A 92 6.44 -19.50 -1.66
N PRO A 93 7.46 -19.46 -0.79
CA PRO A 93 8.51 -20.46 -0.82
C PRO A 93 7.88 -21.78 -0.39
N GLY A 94 7.45 -22.57 -1.38
CA GLY A 94 7.25 -23.99 -1.25
C GLY A 94 8.59 -24.68 -1.42
N ALA A 95 9.25 -24.99 -0.31
CA ALA A 95 10.24 -26.05 -0.16
C ALA A 95 10.39 -26.38 1.33
#